data_AF-A0A3P0N5I1-F1
#
_entry.id   AF-A0A3P0N5I1-F1
#
_cell.length_a   1.000
_cell.length_b   1.000
_cell.length_c   1.000
_cell.angle_alpha   90.00
_cell.angle_beta   90.00
_cell.angle_gamma   90.00
#
_symmetry.space_group_name_H-M   'P 1'
#
loop_
_entity.id
_entity.type
_entity.pdbx_description
1 polymer ?
#
loop_
_entity_poly.entity_id
_entity_poly.type
_entity_poly.pdbx_seq_one_letter_code
_entity_poly.pdbx_strand_id
1 'polypeptide(L)' 'MDDTQHHDDFPPLTIDQIRDLPTAVHKDFGGKLSRADFTEKLLMLLEDIPGFRMGGVLASLIESAWATYSGCPLES' A
#
# COMPACT_ATOMS: atom_id res chain seq x y z
N MET A 1 30.14 -21.42 3.54
CA MET A 1 28.72 -21.60 3.91
C MET A 1 28.23 -20.19 4.08
N ASP A 2 27.82 -19.61 2.96
CA ASP A 2 27.33 -18.25 2.92
C ASP A 2 25.92 -18.29 3.48
N ASP A 3 25.79 -17.93 4.76
CA ASP A 3 24.53 -17.52 5.32
C ASP A 3 24.03 -16.37 4.44
N THR A 4 23.07 -16.68 3.57
CA THR A 4 22.30 -15.70 2.83
C THR A 4 21.52 -14.90 3.85
N GLN A 5 22.22 -13.97 4.52
CA GLN A 5 21.64 -12.90 5.28
C GLN A 5 20.91 -12.07 4.24
N HIS A 6 19.68 -12.47 3.94
CA HIS A 6 18.68 -11.64 3.31
C HIS A 6 18.60 -10.42 4.23
N HIS A 7 19.41 -9.43 3.89
CA HIS A 7 19.27 -8.11 4.41
C HIS A 7 17.86 -7.73 3.97
N ASP A 8 16.90 -7.78 4.89
CA ASP A 8 15.70 -6.95 4.88
C ASP A 8 16.17 -5.48 4.96
N ASP A 9 17.04 -5.07 4.01
CA ASP A 9 17.63 -3.73 3.82
C ASP A 9 16.56 -2.75 3.32
N PHE A 10 15.36 -3.28 3.05
CA PHE A 10 14.20 -2.51 2.71
C PHE A 10 13.34 -2.37 3.94
N PRO A 11 13.21 -1.14 4.49
CA PRO A 11 12.37 -0.93 5.64
C PRO A 11 10.95 -1.38 5.29
N PRO A 12 10.29 -2.17 6.16
CA PRO A 12 8.88 -2.49 5.98
C PRO A 12 8.11 -1.17 5.82
N LEU A 13 7.18 -1.13 4.87
CA LEU A 13 6.42 0.08 4.54
C LEU A 13 5.98 0.77 5.83
N THR A 14 6.51 1.98 6.04
CA THR A 14 6.24 2.70 7.27
C THR A 14 4.77 3.10 7.31
N ILE A 15 4.20 3.18 8.52
CA ILE A 15 2.80 3.60 8.71
C ILE A 15 2.52 4.94 8.00
N ASP A 16 3.51 5.81 7.94
CA ASP A 16 3.45 7.09 7.23
C ASP A 16 3.26 6.91 5.71
N GLN A 17 4.06 6.04 5.07
CA GLN A 17 3.90 5.69 3.66
C GLN A 17 2.53 5.05 3.39
N ILE A 18 2.05 4.18 4.28
CA ILE A 18 0.73 3.55 4.13
C ILE A 18 -0.40 4.58 4.15
N ARG A 19 -0.29 5.63 4.97
CA ARG A 19 -1.26 6.73 5.03
C ARG A 19 -1.15 7.66 3.82
N ASP A 20 0.04 7.78 3.25
CA ASP A 20 0.26 8.60 2.06
C ASP A 20 -0.20 7.90 0.78
N LEU A 21 -0.17 6.56 0.70
CA LEU A 21 -0.62 5.79 -0.47
C LEU A 21 -2.03 6.16 -0.98
N PRO A 22 -3.11 6.15 -0.17
CA PRO A 22 -4.43 6.55 -0.65
C PRO A 22 -4.48 8.03 -1.06
N THR A 23 -3.68 8.90 -0.42
CA THR A 23 -3.54 10.30 -0.79
C THR A 23 -2.84 10.46 -2.14
N ALA A 24 -1.77 9.71 -2.38
CA ALA A 24 -1.05 9.65 -3.63
C ALA A 24 -1.95 9.15 -4.77
N VAL A 25 -2.69 8.06 -4.53
CA VAL A 25 -3.66 7.54 -5.50
C VAL A 25 -4.74 8.57 -5.82
N HIS A 26 -5.30 9.24 -4.81
CA HIS A 26 -6.29 10.29 -5.02
C HIS A 26 -5.73 11.50 -5.78
N LYS A 27 -4.47 11.86 -5.56
CA LYS A 27 -3.82 13.00 -6.22
C LYS A 27 -3.43 12.69 -7.66
N ASP A 28 -2.96 11.48 -7.94
CA ASP A 28 -2.45 11.07 -9.26
C ASP A 28 -3.57 10.60 -10.19
N PHE A 29 -4.54 9.84 -9.65
CA PHE A 29 -5.61 9.20 -10.42
C PHE A 29 -7.02 9.78 -10.16
N GLY A 30 -7.17 10.65 -9.15
CA GLY A 30 -8.44 11.30 -8.79
C GLY A 30 -9.26 10.55 -7.74
N GLY A 31 -10.31 11.20 -7.22
CA GLY A 31 -11.15 10.70 -6.11
C GLY A 31 -12.39 9.89 -6.49
N LYS A 32 -12.43 9.31 -7.70
CA LYS A 32 -13.59 8.56 -8.19
C LYS A 32 -13.21 7.17 -8.74
N LEU A 33 -12.14 6.57 -8.23
CA LEU A 33 -11.75 5.22 -8.63
C LEU A 33 -12.72 4.19 -8.09
N SER A 34 -12.98 3.16 -8.88
CA SER A 34 -13.62 1.96 -8.38
C SER A 34 -12.66 1.23 -7.43
N ARG A 35 -13.18 0.33 -6.60
CA ARG A 35 -12.35 -0.45 -5.69
C ARG A 35 -11.33 -1.34 -6.42
N ALA A 36 -11.68 -1.83 -7.59
CA ALA A 36 -10.77 -2.60 -8.44
C ALA A 36 -9.64 -1.72 -8.99
N ASP A 37 -9.98 -0.55 -9.54
CA ASP A 37 -9.00 0.40 -10.06
C ASP A 37 -8.06 0.90 -8.96
N PHE A 38 -8.61 1.24 -7.79
CA PHE A 38 -7.82 1.64 -6.62
C PHE A 38 -6.81 0.56 -6.23
N THR A 39 -7.24 -0.71 -6.19
CA THR A 39 -6.36 -1.82 -5.83
C THR A 39 -5.25 -1.97 -6.87
N GLU A 40 -5.56 -1.91 -8.16
CA GLU A 40 -4.55 -1.97 -9.23
C GLU A 40 -3.53 -0.82 -9.10
N LYS A 41 -4.00 0.42 -8.93
CA LYS A 41 -3.11 1.59 -8.79
C LYS A 41 -2.26 1.52 -7.52
N LEU A 42 -2.83 1.04 -6.42
CA LEU A 42 -2.13 0.84 -5.16
C LEU A 42 -1.04 -0.22 -5.30
N LEU A 43 -1.32 -1.34 -5.96
CA LEU A 43 -0.34 -2.38 -6.24
C LEU A 43 0.80 -1.85 -7.10
N MET A 44 0.48 -1.07 -8.14
CA MET A 44 1.47 -0.45 -9.00
C MET A 44 2.44 0.46 -8.22
N LEU A 45 1.93 1.24 -7.25
CA LEU A 45 2.77 2.07 -6.37
C LEU A 45 3.62 1.21 -5.42
N LEU A 46 3.07 0.11 -4.93
CA LEU A 46 3.78 -0.81 -4.04
C LEU A 46 4.86 -1.62 -4.77
N GLU A 47 4.67 -1.93 -6.05
CA GLU A 47 5.69 -2.57 -6.90
C GLU A 47 6.89 -1.65 -7.17
N ASP A 48 6.67 -0.33 -7.20
CA ASP A 48 7.74 0.67 -7.32
C ASP A 48 8.57 0.78 -6.03
N ILE A 49 8.03 0.34 -4.88
CA ILE A 49 8.74 0.37 -3.60
C ILE A 49 9.68 -0.84 -3.53
N PRO A 50 11.01 -0.61 -3.58
CA PRO A 50 11.96 -1.69 -3.57
C PRO A 50 11.88 -2.43 -2.22
N GLY A 51 11.83 -3.77 -2.29
CA GLY A 51 11.72 -4.66 -1.13
C GLY A 51 10.34 -4.84 -0.54
N PHE A 52 9.30 -4.27 -1.14
CA PHE A 52 7.94 -4.63 -0.79
C PHE A 52 7.62 -6.04 -1.27
N ARG A 53 7.29 -6.95 -0.35
CA ARG A 53 6.74 -8.28 -0.68
C ARG A 53 5.23 -8.25 -0.53
N MET A 54 4.52 -8.55 -1.63
CA MET A 54 3.10 -8.87 -1.61
C MET A 54 2.86 -10.15 -0.78
N GLY A 55 2.66 -9.98 0.53
CA GLY A 55 2.33 -11.03 1.48
C GLY A 55 0.99 -10.80 2.17
N GLY A 56 0.68 -11.54 3.24
CA GLY A 56 -0.60 -11.44 3.96
C GLY A 56 -0.94 -10.03 4.51
N VAL A 57 0.06 -9.19 4.71
CA VAL A 57 -0.10 -7.78 5.13
C VAL A 57 -0.78 -6.92 4.06
N LEU A 58 -0.67 -7.32 2.78
CA LEU A 58 -1.22 -6.60 1.63
C LEU A 58 -2.75 -6.46 1.70
N ALA A 59 -3.46 -7.52 2.08
CA ALA A 59 -4.92 -7.49 2.16
C ALA A 59 -5.41 -6.48 3.21
N SER A 60 -4.80 -6.49 4.40
CA SER A 60 -5.12 -5.56 5.49
C SER A 60 -4.75 -4.10 5.12
N LEU A 61 -3.66 -3.92 4.38
CA LEU A 61 -3.23 -2.61 3.86
C LEU A 61 -4.22 -2.08 2.81
N ILE A 62 -4.64 -2.91 1.86
CA ILE A 62 -5.63 -2.54 0.83
C ILE A 62 -6.95 -2.12 1.49
N GLU A 63 -7.46 -2.87 2.47
CA GLU A 63 -8.68 -2.49 3.21
C GLU A 63 -8.53 -1.14 3.92
N SER A 64 -7.41 -0.93 4.62
CA SER A 64 -7.16 0.31 5.38
C SER A 64 -7.01 1.52 4.47
N ALA A 65 -6.28 1.35 3.36
CA ALA A 65 -6.08 2.39 2.36
C ALA A 65 -7.40 2.68 1.62
N TRP A 66 -8.19 1.66 1.30
CA TRP A 66 -9.51 1.84 0.69
C TRP A 66 -10.47 2.60 1.61
N ALA A 67 -10.56 2.25 2.89
CA ALA A 67 -11.41 2.95 3.85
C ALA A 67 -11.06 4.45 3.92
N THR A 68 -9.75 4.75 3.93
CA THR A 68 -9.23 6.12 3.91
C THR A 68 -9.60 6.84 2.60
N TYR A 69 -9.43 6.17 1.46
CA TYR A 69 -9.72 6.71 0.13
C TYR A 69 -11.21 6.95 -0.11
N SER A 70 -12.07 6.00 0.30
CA SER A 70 -13.52 6.09 0.13
C SER A 70 -14.18 7.04 1.13
N GLY A 71 -13.40 7.64 2.04
CA GLY A 71 -13.92 8.49 3.12
C GLY A 71 -14.83 7.71 4.08
N CYS A 72 -14.74 6.38 4.10
CA CYS A 72 -15.42 5.58 5.11
C CYS A 72 -14.56 5.66 6.37
N PRO A 73 -14.98 6.38 7.43
CA PRO A 73 -14.27 6.29 8.68
C PRO A 73 -14.26 4.82 9.07
N LEU A 74 -13.05 4.27 9.27
CA LEU A 74 -12.86 2.97 9.89
C LEU A 74 -13.47 3.11 11.30
N GLU A 75 -14.75 2.75 11.44
CA GLU A 75 -15.41 2.77 12.73
C GLU A 75 -14.64 1.81 13.66
N SER A 76 -14.24 2.36 14.80
CA SER A 76 -13.29 1.80 15.79
C SER A 76 -13.72 0.48 16.42
#